data_AF-A0A961D6E4-F1
#
_entry.id   AF-A0A961D6E4-F1
#
_cell.length_a   1.000
_cell.length_b   1.000
_cell.length_c   1.000
_cell.angle_alpha   90.00
_cell.angle_beta   90.00
_cell.angle_gamma   90.00
#
_symmetry.space_group_name_H-M   'P 1'
#
loop_
_entity.id
_entity.type
_entity.pdbx_description
1 polymer ?
#
loop_
_entity_poly.entity_id
_entity_poly.type
_entity_poly.pdbx_seq_one_letter_code
_entity_poly.pdbx_strand_id
1 'polypeptide(L)'
;MPRLLFSAIFTFASIVSLTAAELRIATFKADATPPLGSPLCNGAVKPVKEIVTPLTARGVVLLGAGDPIVLCAFDWVGIGNEGHDAYRETLAKAAGTSMDRVTVHTLHQHDAPGSDLATERLLAEHGLGGKFSNAELDREVMQRLTAAVQDSLPKAQTVTQIGLGAGKVEHVASNRRILGPLGKVILQRQSSGGKNPAAREAPEGTIDPLVRLISFWNG
;
A
#
# COMPACT_ATOMS: atom_id res chain seq x y z
N MET A 1 -61.07 -49.16 25.28
CA MET A 1 -60.41 -47.83 25.37
C MET A 1 -59.08 -47.90 24.64
N PRO A 2 -58.86 -47.17 23.54
CA PRO A 2 -57.60 -47.23 22.80
C PRO A 2 -56.53 -46.40 23.51
N ARG A 3 -55.34 -46.96 23.69
CA ARG A 3 -54.16 -46.27 24.23
C ARG A 3 -53.46 -45.52 23.09
N LEU A 4 -53.56 -44.19 23.10
CA LEU A 4 -52.78 -43.31 22.23
C LEU A 4 -51.32 -43.28 22.73
N LEU A 5 -50.40 -43.80 21.94
CA LEU A 5 -48.96 -43.56 22.12
C LEU A 5 -48.62 -42.19 21.52
N PHE A 6 -48.18 -41.25 22.36
CA PHE A 6 -47.54 -40.02 21.92
C PHE A 6 -46.06 -40.30 21.66
N SER A 7 -45.62 -40.18 20.40
CA SER A 7 -44.20 -40.14 20.04
C SER A 7 -43.74 -38.68 20.11
N ALA A 8 -42.85 -38.37 21.05
CA ALA A 8 -42.22 -37.06 21.14
C ALA A 8 -40.96 -37.07 20.27
N ILE A 9 -41.00 -36.35 19.14
CA ILE A 9 -39.83 -36.09 18.30
C ILE A 9 -39.03 -34.99 18.99
N PHE A 10 -37.89 -35.33 19.58
CA PHE A 10 -36.94 -34.34 20.09
C PHE A 10 -36.05 -33.85 18.94
N THR A 11 -36.36 -32.67 18.42
CA THR A 11 -35.50 -31.96 17.48
C THR A 11 -34.28 -31.43 18.24
N PHE A 12 -33.12 -32.06 18.07
CA PHE A 12 -31.85 -31.50 18.54
C PHE A 12 -31.51 -30.29 17.66
N ALA A 13 -31.79 -29.08 18.16
CA ALA A 13 -31.25 -27.86 17.58
C ALA A 13 -29.76 -27.78 17.93
N SER A 14 -28.89 -28.06 16.98
CA SER A 14 -27.47 -27.76 17.11
C SER A 14 -27.31 -26.25 17.25
N ILE A 15 -26.95 -25.79 18.44
CA ILE A 15 -26.51 -24.42 18.67
C ILE A 15 -25.14 -24.30 17.99
N VAL A 16 -25.14 -23.79 16.75
CA VAL A 16 -23.92 -23.36 16.09
C VAL A 16 -23.51 -22.05 16.77
N SER A 17 -22.61 -22.12 17.75
CA SER A 17 -21.93 -20.93 18.24
C SER A 17 -21.04 -20.39 17.13
N LEU A 18 -21.49 -19.34 16.44
CA LEU A 18 -20.62 -18.49 15.64
C LEU A 18 -19.74 -17.70 16.61
N THR A 19 -18.57 -18.23 16.96
CA THR A 19 -17.53 -17.40 17.55
C THR A 19 -16.87 -16.62 16.43
N ALA A 20 -16.97 -15.29 16.46
CA ALA A 20 -16.15 -14.45 15.58
C ALA A 20 -14.68 -14.88 15.78
N ALA A 21 -14.00 -15.25 14.69
CA ALA A 21 -12.61 -15.66 14.81
C ALA A 21 -11.79 -14.48 15.34
N GLU A 22 -10.84 -14.78 16.22
CA GLU A 22 -9.99 -13.78 16.85
C GLU A 22 -9.18 -13.04 15.78
N LEU A 23 -9.33 -11.72 15.74
CA LEU A 23 -8.57 -10.87 14.84
C LEU A 23 -7.09 -10.97 15.22
N ARG A 24 -6.26 -11.33 14.26
CA ARG A 24 -4.80 -11.31 14.42
C ARG A 24 -4.14 -10.48 13.34
N ILE A 25 -2.97 -9.94 13.65
CA ILE A 25 -2.18 -9.11 12.74
C ILE A 25 -0.75 -9.62 12.69
N ALA A 26 -0.21 -9.79 11.48
CA ALA A 26 1.21 -9.95 11.24
C ALA A 26 1.74 -8.69 10.54
N THR A 27 2.97 -8.30 10.84
CA THR A 27 3.65 -7.19 10.16
C THR A 27 4.83 -7.74 9.37
N PHE A 28 5.04 -7.24 8.16
CA PHE A 28 6.20 -7.60 7.34
C PHE A 28 6.89 -6.37 6.78
N LYS A 29 8.17 -6.53 6.46
CA LYS A 29 9.02 -5.51 5.85
C LYS A 29 10.01 -6.19 4.90
N ALA A 30 10.18 -5.62 3.72
CA ALA A 30 11.19 -6.02 2.76
C ALA A 30 12.01 -4.80 2.30
N ASP A 31 13.26 -5.04 1.93
CA ASP A 31 14.08 -4.04 1.25
C ASP A 31 13.57 -3.86 -0.19
N ALA A 32 13.33 -2.60 -0.55
CA ALA A 32 12.88 -2.16 -1.86
C ALA A 32 13.83 -1.11 -2.46
N THR A 33 15.07 -1.06 -1.98
CA THR A 33 16.09 -0.11 -2.43
C THR A 33 16.54 -0.45 -3.86
N PRO A 34 16.46 0.49 -4.82
CA PRO A 34 16.98 0.26 -6.17
C PRO A 34 18.52 0.23 -6.17
N PRO A 35 19.16 -0.60 -7.00
CA PRO A 35 20.61 -0.52 -7.20
C PRO A 35 21.00 0.78 -7.90
N LEU A 36 22.28 1.18 -7.74
CA LEU A 36 22.85 2.34 -8.43
C LEU A 36 22.62 2.24 -9.94
N GLY A 37 22.32 3.37 -10.57
CA GLY A 37 22.01 3.45 -12.00
C GLY A 37 20.56 3.11 -12.37
N SER A 38 19.73 2.65 -11.44
CA SER A 38 18.30 2.41 -11.72
C SER A 38 17.55 3.70 -12.06
N PRO A 39 16.54 3.65 -12.95
CA PRO A 39 15.68 4.79 -13.23
C PRO A 39 14.89 5.20 -11.98
N LEU A 40 14.70 6.50 -11.82
CA LEU A 40 13.93 7.12 -10.74
C LEU A 40 12.80 7.96 -11.33
N CYS A 41 11.70 8.12 -10.58
CA CYS A 41 10.53 8.88 -11.02
C CYS A 41 10.07 8.48 -12.43
N ASN A 42 9.98 7.17 -12.71
CA ASN A 42 9.63 6.65 -14.03
C ASN A 42 10.52 7.16 -15.17
N GLY A 43 11.82 7.36 -14.89
CA GLY A 43 12.80 7.91 -15.84
C GLY A 43 12.80 9.43 -15.96
N ALA A 44 11.97 10.16 -15.19
CA ALA A 44 11.85 11.62 -15.30
C ALA A 44 12.98 12.40 -14.58
N VAL A 45 13.81 11.72 -13.79
CA VAL A 45 14.95 12.34 -13.09
C VAL A 45 16.22 11.53 -13.31
N LYS A 46 17.36 12.06 -12.84
CA LYS A 46 18.65 11.35 -12.94
C LYS A 46 18.53 9.99 -12.25
N PRO A 47 19.08 8.91 -12.84
CA PRO A 47 19.15 7.61 -12.19
C PRO A 47 19.84 7.66 -10.83
N VAL A 48 19.62 6.63 -10.01
CA VAL A 48 20.21 6.51 -8.68
C VAL A 48 21.72 6.73 -8.75
N LYS A 49 22.22 7.71 -7.99
CA LYS A 49 23.67 7.99 -7.85
C LYS A 49 24.22 7.60 -6.49
N GLU A 50 23.36 7.60 -5.48
CA GLU A 50 23.69 7.38 -4.09
C GLU A 50 22.42 6.89 -3.38
N ILE A 51 22.61 6.07 -2.34
CA ILE A 51 21.54 5.67 -1.42
C ILE A 51 21.75 6.44 -0.11
N VAL A 52 20.99 7.52 0.07
CA VAL A 52 21.01 8.30 1.32
C VAL A 52 20.28 7.56 2.43
N THR A 53 19.14 6.93 2.11
CA THR A 53 18.36 6.11 3.04
C THR A 53 17.77 4.93 2.28
N PRO A 54 17.86 3.69 2.82
CA PRO A 54 17.24 2.52 2.20
C PRO A 54 15.72 2.69 2.06
N LEU A 55 15.18 2.20 0.96
CA LEU A 55 13.75 2.19 0.67
C LEU A 55 13.16 0.84 1.02
N THR A 56 11.90 0.82 1.42
CA THR A 56 11.26 -0.40 1.95
C THR A 56 9.85 -0.57 1.42
N ALA A 57 9.42 -1.83 1.38
CA ALA A 57 8.02 -2.19 1.31
C ALA A 57 7.59 -2.68 2.69
N ARG A 58 6.53 -2.09 3.24
CA ARG A 58 6.02 -2.36 4.59
C ARG A 58 4.55 -2.71 4.52
N GLY A 59 4.14 -3.72 5.28
CA GLY A 59 2.74 -4.10 5.26
C GLY A 59 2.28 -4.86 6.48
N VAL A 60 0.97 -5.08 6.49
CA VAL A 60 0.27 -5.86 7.51
C VAL A 60 -0.58 -6.93 6.85
N VAL A 61 -0.69 -8.08 7.50
CA VAL A 61 -1.63 -9.15 7.15
C VAL A 61 -2.65 -9.27 8.27
N LEU A 62 -3.92 -9.06 7.96
CA LEU A 62 -5.05 -9.24 8.88
C LEU A 62 -5.64 -10.63 8.71
N LEU A 63 -5.84 -11.32 9.83
CA LEU A 63 -6.32 -12.70 9.93
C LEU A 63 -7.56 -12.76 10.82
N GLY A 64 -8.48 -13.70 10.60
CA GLY A 64 -9.67 -13.88 11.43
C GLY A 64 -10.99 -13.43 10.77
N ALA A 65 -10.96 -13.03 9.51
CA ALA A 65 -12.15 -12.67 8.73
C ALA A 65 -12.20 -13.44 7.39
N GLY A 66 -12.16 -14.78 7.47
CA GLY A 66 -11.95 -15.64 6.31
C GLY A 66 -10.48 -15.65 5.87
N ASP A 67 -10.25 -15.66 4.56
CA ASP A 67 -8.90 -15.62 3.98
C ASP A 67 -8.15 -14.33 4.38
N PRO A 68 -6.81 -14.36 4.45
CA PRO A 68 -6.02 -13.19 4.85
C PRO A 68 -6.28 -11.94 4.01
N ILE A 69 -6.16 -10.75 4.62
CA ILE A 69 -6.17 -9.45 3.94
C ILE A 69 -4.78 -8.84 4.06
N VAL A 70 -4.21 -8.37 2.95
CA VAL A 70 -2.86 -7.79 2.90
C VAL A 70 -2.93 -6.32 2.50
N LEU A 71 -2.33 -5.46 3.33
CA LEU A 71 -2.09 -4.07 3.00
C LEU A 71 -0.58 -3.87 2.89
N CYS A 72 -0.09 -3.34 1.78
CA CYS A 72 1.34 -3.08 1.56
C CYS A 72 1.56 -1.67 1.02
N ALA A 73 2.56 -0.96 1.53
CA ALA A 73 2.99 0.34 1.06
C ALA A 73 4.49 0.34 0.75
N PHE A 74 4.85 0.96 -0.38
CA PHE A 74 6.23 1.07 -0.86
C PHE A 74 6.73 2.51 -0.74
N ASP A 75 7.98 2.68 -0.33
CA ASP A 75 8.73 3.94 -0.41
C ASP A 75 9.14 4.27 -1.87
N TRP A 76 8.22 4.09 -2.84
CA TRP A 76 8.42 4.24 -4.28
C TRP A 76 7.57 5.39 -4.84
N VAL A 77 7.86 5.83 -6.08
CA VAL A 77 7.03 6.87 -6.74
C VAL A 77 5.66 6.29 -7.10
N GLY A 78 5.60 5.10 -7.68
CA GLY A 78 4.36 4.56 -8.22
C GLY A 78 4.56 3.15 -8.73
N ILE A 79 3.51 2.34 -8.62
CA ILE A 79 3.43 1.00 -9.20
C ILE A 79 2.12 0.96 -9.99
N GLY A 80 2.22 0.76 -11.30
CA GLY A 80 1.08 0.82 -12.21
C GLY A 80 0.91 -0.46 -13.04
N ASN A 81 -0.28 -0.59 -13.63
CA ASN A 81 -0.62 -1.61 -14.65
C ASN A 81 -0.17 -3.03 -14.25
N GLU A 82 0.47 -3.76 -15.17
CA GLU A 82 0.92 -5.14 -14.97
C GLU A 82 1.90 -5.27 -13.78
N GLY A 83 2.63 -4.20 -13.41
CA GLY A 83 3.46 -4.19 -12.21
C GLY A 83 2.61 -4.26 -10.93
N HIS A 84 1.54 -3.47 -10.86
CA HIS A 84 0.62 -3.48 -9.72
C HIS A 84 -0.07 -4.83 -9.55
N ASP A 85 -0.49 -5.44 -10.66
CA ASP A 85 -1.09 -6.76 -10.65
C ASP A 85 -0.10 -7.83 -10.18
N ALA A 86 1.14 -7.82 -10.67
CA ALA A 86 2.19 -8.76 -10.25
C ALA A 86 2.50 -8.67 -8.75
N TYR A 87 2.56 -7.46 -8.19
CA TYR A 87 2.75 -7.28 -6.75
C TYR A 87 1.57 -7.79 -5.92
N ARG A 88 0.33 -7.52 -6.37
CA ARG A 88 -0.88 -8.02 -5.69
C ARG A 88 -0.94 -9.54 -5.73
N GLU A 89 -0.65 -10.15 -6.87
CA GLU A 89 -0.62 -11.61 -7.03
C GLU A 89 0.46 -12.25 -6.15
N THR A 90 1.66 -11.67 -6.13
CA THR A 90 2.78 -12.13 -5.29
C THR A 90 2.41 -12.15 -3.82
N LEU A 91 1.88 -11.03 -3.32
CA LEU A 91 1.45 -10.89 -1.92
C LEU A 91 0.27 -11.82 -1.60
N ALA A 92 -0.69 -11.95 -2.52
CA ALA A 92 -1.85 -12.83 -2.35
C ALA A 92 -1.39 -14.29 -2.19
N LYS A 93 -0.54 -14.76 -3.10
CA LYS A 93 0.03 -16.10 -3.06
C LYS A 93 0.84 -16.33 -1.79
N ALA A 94 1.69 -15.37 -1.40
CA ALA A 94 2.51 -15.48 -0.20
C ALA A 94 1.68 -15.56 1.08
N ALA A 95 0.57 -14.84 1.13
CA ALA A 95 -0.36 -14.85 2.27
C ALA A 95 -1.38 -15.99 2.24
N GLY A 96 -1.52 -16.72 1.12
CA GLY A 96 -2.56 -17.73 0.95
C GLY A 96 -3.96 -17.14 0.80
N THR A 97 -4.09 -16.07 0.00
CA THR A 97 -5.35 -15.36 -0.27
C THR A 97 -5.49 -15.03 -1.76
N SER A 98 -6.53 -14.27 -2.14
CA SER A 98 -6.74 -13.76 -3.50
C SER A 98 -6.33 -12.30 -3.64
N MET A 99 -6.09 -11.86 -4.89
CA MET A 99 -5.73 -10.47 -5.19
C MET A 99 -6.78 -9.47 -4.70
N ASP A 100 -8.06 -9.83 -4.67
CA ASP A 100 -9.16 -8.97 -4.20
C ASP A 100 -9.03 -8.60 -2.71
N ARG A 101 -8.20 -9.33 -1.97
CA ARG A 101 -7.90 -9.09 -0.56
C ARG A 101 -6.52 -8.45 -0.36
N VAL A 102 -5.92 -7.95 -1.42
CA VAL A 102 -4.62 -7.28 -1.41
C VAL A 102 -4.72 -5.87 -1.98
N THR A 103 -4.20 -4.90 -1.23
CA THR A 103 -3.97 -3.54 -1.72
C THR A 103 -2.48 -3.17 -1.64
N VAL A 104 -2.00 -2.51 -2.68
CA VAL A 104 -0.63 -2.02 -2.81
C VAL A 104 -0.68 -0.51 -3.00
N HIS A 105 0.09 0.21 -2.19
CA HIS A 105 0.18 1.66 -2.19
C HIS A 105 1.64 2.11 -2.36
N THR A 106 1.84 3.35 -2.77
CA THR A 106 3.15 3.99 -2.84
C THR A 106 3.13 5.35 -2.14
N LEU A 107 4.27 5.74 -1.55
CA LEU A 107 4.40 7.05 -0.88
C LEU A 107 4.55 8.22 -1.86
N HIS A 108 4.87 7.94 -3.12
CA HIS A 108 5.01 8.94 -4.18
C HIS A 108 6.21 9.89 -4.01
N GLN A 109 7.33 9.36 -3.51
CA GLN A 109 8.59 10.08 -3.46
C GLN A 109 9.20 10.21 -4.87
N HIS A 110 9.64 11.39 -5.28
CA HIS A 110 10.14 11.65 -6.64
C HIS A 110 11.64 11.33 -6.84
N ASP A 111 12.34 10.97 -5.77
CA ASP A 111 13.70 10.44 -5.78
C ASP A 111 13.73 8.91 -5.58
N ALA A 112 12.59 8.26 -5.77
CA ALA A 112 12.39 6.82 -5.66
C ALA A 112 12.03 6.19 -7.03
N PRO A 113 12.22 4.87 -7.21
CA PRO A 113 11.89 4.21 -8.47
C PRO A 113 10.36 4.08 -8.60
N GLY A 114 9.90 3.80 -9.81
CA GLY A 114 8.54 3.32 -10.05
C GLY A 114 8.56 2.05 -10.89
N SER A 115 7.40 1.44 -11.02
CA SER A 115 7.24 0.16 -11.72
C SER A 115 6.01 0.16 -12.60
N ASP A 116 6.19 -0.24 -13.85
CA ASP A 116 5.13 -0.60 -14.77
C ASP A 116 5.70 -1.60 -15.80
N LEU A 117 5.46 -2.88 -15.57
CA LEU A 117 5.98 -3.95 -16.42
C LEU A 117 5.42 -3.91 -17.84
N ALA A 118 4.20 -3.41 -18.03
CA ALA A 118 3.59 -3.27 -19.35
C ALA A 118 4.28 -2.17 -20.15
N THR A 119 4.46 -0.99 -19.53
CA THR A 119 5.19 0.12 -20.14
C THR A 119 6.61 -0.29 -20.49
N GLU A 120 7.29 -0.99 -19.58
CA GLU A 120 8.69 -1.35 -19.80
C GLU A 120 8.86 -2.42 -20.89
N ARG A 121 7.88 -3.33 -21.05
CA ARG A 121 7.80 -4.23 -22.21
C ARG A 121 7.62 -3.47 -23.52
N LEU A 122 6.71 -2.50 -23.58
CA LEU A 122 6.47 -1.68 -24.78
C LEU A 122 7.69 -0.81 -25.15
N LEU A 123 8.40 -0.27 -24.16
CA LEU A 123 9.62 0.50 -24.39
C LEU A 123 10.77 -0.40 -24.90
N ALA A 124 10.88 -1.62 -24.40
CA ALA A 124 11.87 -2.58 -24.89
C ALA A 124 11.72 -2.89 -26.38
N GLU A 125 10.49 -2.97 -26.90
CA GLU A 125 10.20 -3.15 -28.34
C GLU A 125 10.79 -2.01 -29.22
N HIS A 126 11.06 -0.85 -28.61
CA HIS A 126 11.61 0.33 -29.26
C HIS A 126 13.07 0.61 -28.86
N GLY A 127 13.76 -0.35 -28.22
CA GLY A 127 15.15 -0.19 -27.79
C GLY A 127 15.32 0.74 -26.57
N LEU A 128 14.24 1.00 -25.85
CA LEU A 128 14.19 1.89 -24.66
C LEU A 128 14.03 1.12 -23.34
N GLY A 129 14.25 -0.20 -23.36
CA GLY A 129 14.09 -1.04 -22.18
C GLY A 129 14.96 -0.60 -21.00
N GLY A 130 14.37 -0.61 -19.80
CA GLY A 130 15.03 -0.26 -18.54
C GLY A 130 15.21 1.25 -18.33
N LYS A 131 14.53 2.08 -19.12
CA LYS A 131 14.56 3.55 -18.99
C LYS A 131 13.46 4.08 -18.08
N PHE A 132 12.36 3.34 -17.93
CA PHE A 132 11.19 3.74 -17.15
C PHE A 132 11.24 3.12 -15.74
N SER A 133 11.43 1.80 -15.65
CA SER A 133 11.52 1.02 -14.42
C SER A 133 12.64 -0.02 -14.50
N ASN A 134 12.85 -0.78 -13.42
CA ASN A 134 13.86 -1.83 -13.34
C ASN A 134 13.19 -3.18 -13.03
N ALA A 135 12.83 -3.92 -14.08
CA ALA A 135 12.13 -5.20 -13.94
C ALA A 135 12.91 -6.27 -13.15
N GLU A 136 14.25 -6.18 -13.06
CA GLU A 136 15.02 -7.09 -12.22
C GLU A 136 14.85 -6.74 -10.74
N LEU A 137 14.90 -5.45 -10.40
CA LEU A 137 14.56 -4.99 -9.05
C LEU A 137 13.15 -5.44 -8.65
N ASP A 138 12.17 -5.31 -9.55
CA ASP A 138 10.81 -5.78 -9.31
C ASP A 138 10.78 -7.26 -8.88
N ARG A 139 11.47 -8.14 -9.64
CA ARG A 139 11.58 -9.57 -9.33
C ARG A 139 12.22 -9.84 -7.98
N GLU A 140 13.33 -9.18 -7.67
CA GLU A 140 14.02 -9.33 -6.39
C GLU A 140 13.13 -8.89 -5.21
N VAL A 141 12.45 -7.75 -5.34
CA VAL A 141 11.58 -7.23 -4.29
C VAL A 141 10.37 -8.15 -4.09
N MET A 142 9.79 -8.70 -5.15
CA MET A 142 8.72 -9.71 -5.05
C MET A 142 9.18 -10.97 -4.31
N GLN A 143 10.40 -11.45 -4.54
CA GLN A 143 10.97 -12.58 -3.79
C GLN A 143 11.14 -12.24 -2.30
N ARG A 144 11.72 -11.08 -1.99
CA ARG A 144 11.89 -10.60 -0.61
C ARG A 144 10.54 -10.45 0.11
N LEU A 145 9.53 -9.92 -0.57
CA LEU A 145 8.18 -9.80 -0.04
C LEU A 145 7.52 -11.15 0.22
N THR A 146 7.69 -12.11 -0.69
CA THR A 146 7.19 -13.47 -0.50
C THR A 146 7.73 -14.07 0.80
N ALA A 147 9.06 -14.01 0.98
CA ALA A 147 9.70 -14.49 2.21
C ALA A 147 9.23 -13.71 3.44
N ALA A 148 9.21 -12.37 3.38
CA ALA A 148 8.83 -11.52 4.52
C ALA A 148 7.37 -11.77 4.97
N VAL A 149 6.44 -11.96 4.04
CA VAL A 149 5.05 -12.30 4.35
C VAL A 149 4.98 -13.68 5.00
N GLN A 150 5.56 -14.70 4.38
CA GLN A 150 5.55 -16.07 4.88
C GLN A 150 6.17 -16.17 6.28
N ASP A 151 7.29 -15.51 6.52
CA ASP A 151 7.98 -15.46 7.81
C ASP A 151 7.20 -14.67 8.88
N SER A 152 6.28 -13.81 8.49
CA SER A 152 5.47 -13.01 9.40
C SER A 152 4.23 -13.75 9.90
N LEU A 153 3.62 -14.62 9.09
CA LEU A 153 2.34 -15.28 9.40
C LEU A 153 2.38 -16.10 10.71
N PRO A 154 3.41 -16.94 10.98
CA PRO A 154 3.49 -17.68 12.24
C PRO A 154 3.67 -16.78 13.48
N LYS A 155 4.08 -15.53 13.27
CA LYS A 155 4.35 -14.53 14.32
C LYS A 155 3.15 -13.59 14.53
N ALA A 156 2.02 -13.84 13.89
CA ALA A 156 0.83 -13.01 14.00
C ALA A 156 0.36 -12.91 15.47
N GLN A 157 0.05 -11.69 15.90
CA GLN A 157 -0.40 -11.40 17.26
C GLN A 157 -1.90 -11.17 17.30
N THR A 158 -2.54 -11.57 18.40
CA THR A 158 -3.92 -11.17 18.71
C THR A 158 -4.05 -9.66 18.72
N VAL A 159 -5.14 -9.17 18.15
CA VAL A 159 -5.60 -7.79 18.32
C VAL A 159 -6.71 -7.79 19.36
N THR A 160 -6.46 -7.15 20.50
CA THR A 160 -7.44 -7.02 21.58
C THR A 160 -8.25 -5.72 21.48
N GLN A 161 -7.68 -4.65 20.91
CA GLN A 161 -8.38 -3.38 20.68
C GLN A 161 -7.96 -2.74 19.36
N ILE A 162 -8.90 -1.99 18.77
CA ILE A 162 -8.65 -1.14 17.60
C ILE A 162 -8.89 0.31 18.02
N GLY A 163 -7.88 1.16 17.82
CA GLY A 163 -8.02 2.61 17.95
C GLY A 163 -8.18 3.25 16.58
N LEU A 164 -9.14 4.16 16.47
CA LEU A 164 -9.38 4.97 15.27
C LEU A 164 -9.18 6.44 15.64
N GLY A 165 -8.36 7.14 14.86
CA GLY A 165 -8.03 8.54 15.09
C GLY A 165 -8.05 9.36 13.82
N ALA A 166 -8.35 10.64 13.95
CA ALA A 166 -8.15 11.63 12.90
C ALA A 166 -7.59 12.91 13.52
N GLY A 167 -6.66 13.55 12.83
CA GLY A 167 -6.03 14.79 13.27
C GLY A 167 -5.79 15.72 12.10
N LYS A 168 -6.01 17.02 12.32
CA LYS A 168 -5.63 18.05 11.36
C LYS A 168 -4.11 18.24 11.42
N VAL A 169 -3.46 18.15 10.27
CA VAL A 169 -2.05 18.50 10.10
C VAL A 169 -1.97 19.87 9.46
N GLU A 170 -1.11 20.72 10.03
CA GLU A 170 -0.93 22.10 9.60
C GLU A 170 0.47 22.28 9.04
N HIS A 171 0.62 23.14 8.03
CA HIS A 171 1.92 23.54 7.48
C HIS A 171 2.74 22.40 6.83
N VAL A 172 2.09 21.34 6.34
CA VAL A 172 2.75 20.21 5.65
C VAL A 172 2.39 20.11 4.17
N ALA A 173 1.19 20.52 3.78
CA ALA A 173 0.71 20.44 2.41
C ALA A 173 0.27 21.80 1.90
N SER A 174 0.19 21.96 0.59
CA SER A 174 -0.36 23.16 -0.01
C SER A 174 -0.86 22.87 -1.43
N ASN A 175 -1.88 23.59 -1.89
CA ASN A 175 -2.42 23.41 -3.23
C ASN A 175 -1.41 23.90 -4.27
N ARG A 176 -1.12 23.08 -5.27
CA ARG A 176 -0.18 23.40 -6.35
C ARG A 176 -0.73 24.35 -7.41
N ARG A 177 -2.04 24.63 -7.42
CA ARG A 177 -2.72 25.54 -8.35
C ARG A 177 -3.17 26.79 -7.60
N ILE A 178 -2.38 27.85 -7.67
CA ILE A 178 -2.69 29.12 -7.02
C ILE A 178 -3.64 29.90 -7.92
N LEU A 179 -4.84 30.17 -7.41
CA LEU A 179 -5.88 30.89 -8.14
C LEU A 179 -5.75 32.40 -7.90
N GLY A 180 -5.93 33.17 -8.97
CA GLY A 180 -6.08 34.62 -8.88
C GLY A 180 -7.53 35.03 -8.57
N PRO A 181 -7.81 36.34 -8.46
CA PRO A 181 -9.14 36.86 -8.13
C PRO A 181 -10.26 36.41 -9.07
N LEU A 182 -9.93 36.08 -10.32
CA LEU A 182 -10.87 35.58 -11.34
C LEU A 182 -11.06 34.05 -11.32
N GLY A 183 -10.52 33.35 -10.30
CA GLY A 183 -10.60 31.89 -10.19
C GLY A 183 -9.73 31.12 -11.19
N LYS A 184 -8.92 31.80 -12.00
CA LYS A 184 -7.96 31.18 -12.93
C LYS A 184 -6.64 30.90 -12.24
N VAL A 185 -5.95 29.83 -12.64
CA VAL A 185 -4.59 29.52 -12.17
C VAL A 185 -3.64 30.62 -12.66
N ILE A 186 -3.02 31.32 -11.71
CA ILE A 186 -2.03 32.38 -12.00
C ILE A 186 -0.60 31.92 -11.74
N LEU A 187 -0.42 30.92 -10.88
CA LEU A 187 0.88 30.39 -10.52
C LEU A 187 0.78 28.92 -10.12
N GLN A 188 1.82 28.14 -10.45
CA GLN A 188 1.95 26.76 -9.98
C GLN A 188 3.04 26.65 -8.91
N ARG A 189 2.77 25.83 -7.88
CA ARG A 189 3.72 25.49 -6.83
C ARG A 189 4.04 23.99 -6.91
N GLN A 190 5.04 23.65 -7.73
CA GLN A 190 5.58 22.29 -7.88
C GLN A 190 6.61 22.01 -6.78
N SER A 191 7.20 20.80 -6.73
CA SER A 191 8.20 20.43 -5.72
C SER A 191 9.43 21.36 -5.66
N SER A 192 9.79 22.00 -6.79
CA SER A 192 10.84 23.02 -6.86
C SER A 192 10.34 24.46 -6.68
N GLY A 193 9.03 24.65 -6.48
CA GLY A 193 8.33 25.92 -6.48
C GLY A 193 8.71 26.85 -5.32
N GLY A 194 9.27 26.31 -4.22
CA GLY A 194 9.77 27.12 -3.11
C GLY A 194 10.89 28.11 -3.48
N LYS A 195 11.49 27.96 -4.67
CA LYS A 195 12.46 28.91 -5.23
C LYS A 195 11.81 30.20 -5.75
N ASN A 196 10.51 30.19 -6.04
CA ASN A 196 9.76 31.37 -6.45
C ASN A 196 9.13 32.04 -5.21
N PRO A 197 9.54 33.26 -4.83
CA PRO A 197 8.99 33.95 -3.66
C PRO A 197 7.47 34.06 -3.71
N ALA A 198 6.89 34.37 -4.87
CA ALA A 198 5.43 34.47 -5.00
C ALA A 198 4.71 33.13 -4.78
N ALA A 199 5.33 32.00 -5.12
CA ALA A 199 4.75 30.68 -4.84
C ALA A 199 4.90 30.29 -3.37
N ARG A 200 6.03 30.67 -2.74
CA ARG A 200 6.32 30.41 -1.33
C ARG A 200 5.39 31.19 -0.41
N GLU A 201 5.19 32.48 -0.68
CA GLU A 201 4.33 33.35 0.14
C GLU A 201 2.83 33.19 -0.18
N ALA A 202 2.47 32.46 -1.25
CA ALA A 202 1.08 32.23 -1.59
C ALA A 202 0.36 31.39 -0.52
N PRO A 203 -0.94 31.64 -0.26
CA PRO A 203 -1.72 30.86 0.70
C PRO A 203 -1.66 29.35 0.44
N GLU A 204 -1.91 28.57 1.50
CA GLU A 204 -1.99 27.12 1.44
C GLU A 204 -3.00 26.64 0.39
N GLY A 205 -4.13 27.33 0.27
CA GLY A 205 -5.22 26.97 -0.64
C GLY A 205 -6.03 25.77 -0.14
N THR A 206 -6.85 25.19 -1.00
CA THR A 206 -7.65 24.02 -0.64
C THR A 206 -6.77 22.77 -0.53
N ILE A 207 -6.77 22.15 0.65
CA ILE A 207 -6.09 20.89 0.94
C ILE A 207 -7.04 19.93 1.70
N ASP A 208 -6.72 18.64 1.71
CA ASP A 208 -7.24 17.72 2.73
C ASP A 208 -6.23 17.67 3.89
N PRO A 209 -6.53 18.30 5.03
CA PRO A 209 -5.59 18.39 6.14
C PRO A 209 -5.69 17.21 7.10
N LEU A 210 -6.63 16.28 6.91
CA LEU A 210 -6.91 15.22 7.87
C LEU A 210 -6.02 14.00 7.64
N VAL A 211 -5.11 13.74 8.57
CA VAL A 211 -4.48 12.43 8.70
C VAL A 211 -5.40 11.53 9.50
N ARG A 212 -5.58 10.29 9.02
CA ARG A 212 -6.37 9.25 9.67
C ARG A 212 -5.45 8.12 10.10
N LEU A 213 -5.70 7.59 11.29
CA LEU A 213 -4.90 6.55 11.92
C LEU A 213 -5.80 5.38 12.32
N ILE A 214 -5.33 4.18 12.02
CA ILE A 214 -5.84 2.92 12.59
C ILE A 214 -4.69 2.32 13.39
N SER A 215 -4.96 1.98 14.64
CA SER A 215 -3.99 1.34 15.55
C SER A 215 -4.55 0.01 16.04
N PHE A 216 -3.68 -0.98 16.14
CA PHE A 216 -3.99 -2.32 16.64
C PHE A 216 -3.22 -2.54 17.93
N TRP A 217 -3.91 -2.99 18.98
CA TRP A 217 -3.35 -3.16 20.33
C TRP A 217 -3.44 -4.62 20.77
N ASN A 218 -2.55 -5.02 21.67
CA ASN A 218 -2.49 -6.36 22.26
C ASN A 218 -2.12 -6.28 23.75
N GLY A 219 -3.12 -6.03 24.60
CA GLY A 219 -2.98 -5.90 26.06
C GLY A 219 -2.68 -4.48 26.55
#